data_AF-A0A846WKZ4-F1
#
_entry.id   AF-A0A846WKZ4-F1
#
_cell.length_a   1.000
_cell.length_b   1.000
_cell.length_c   1.000
_cell.angle_alpha   90.00
_cell.angle_beta   90.00
_cell.angle_gamma   90.00
#
_symmetry.space_group_name_H-M   'P 1'
#
loop_
_entity.id
_entity.type
_entity.pdbx_description
1 polymer ?
#
loop_
_entity_poly.entity_id
_entity_poly.type
_entity_poly.pdbx_seq_one_letter_code
_entity_poly.pdbx_strand_id
1 'polypeptide(L)'
;MPQILAASYAGEFQTVETEALSLCTAAENLHRRLYPGERRWTAETVEEAAAGLKDADIPDEVRQALRQAVGQYLYEPSFPSRIEALARRAAEVVPECVGRINRWKRAVTDQRNTLAHGLRQGGENPDLTEMHCITRSLRWVLTVCLLLEAGVPSERLAGAVRANSRFERDARNWRSVWPKVFAHE
;
A
#
# COMPACT_ATOMS: atom_id res chain seq x y z
N MET A 1 8.89 -3.62 11.10
CA MET A 1 7.75 -2.71 10.88
C MET A 1 7.99 -1.32 11.47
N PRO A 2 8.00 -1.10 12.80
CA PRO A 2 8.24 0.24 13.37
C PRO A 2 9.59 0.87 12.98
N GLN A 3 10.64 0.05 12.80
CA GLN A 3 11.97 0.53 12.44
C GLN A 3 12.05 1.19 11.06
N ILE A 4 11.29 0.69 10.07
CA ILE A 4 11.26 1.29 8.72
C ILE A 4 10.60 2.67 8.79
N LEU A 5 9.51 2.76 9.56
CA LEU A 5 8.81 4.02 9.77
C LEU A 5 9.69 5.03 10.52
N ALA A 6 10.42 4.58 11.55
CA ALA A 6 11.36 5.40 12.29
C ALA A 6 12.48 5.94 11.39
N ALA A 7 13.12 5.08 10.58
CA ALA A 7 14.15 5.48 9.61
C ALA A 7 13.64 6.52 8.61
N SER A 8 12.38 6.39 8.16
CA SER A 8 11.74 7.36 7.26
C SER A 8 11.47 8.71 7.93
N TYR A 9 11.10 8.73 9.22
CA TYR A 9 10.98 9.99 9.98
C TYR A 9 12.33 10.62 10.31
N ALA A 10 13.37 9.80 10.49
CA ALA A 10 14.74 10.24 10.75
C ALA A 10 15.48 10.71 9.49
N GLY A 11 14.94 10.44 8.29
CA GLY A 11 15.57 10.81 7.02
C GLY A 11 16.80 9.96 6.69
N GLU A 12 16.82 8.70 7.13
CA GLU A 12 17.96 7.79 6.96
C GLU A 12 18.06 7.20 5.54
N PHE A 13 16.99 7.28 4.76
CA PHE A 13 16.99 6.82 3.37
C PHE A 13 17.73 7.80 2.46
N GLN A 14 18.68 7.27 1.68
CA GLN A 14 19.50 8.07 0.76
C GLN A 14 18.71 8.59 -0.46
N THR A 15 17.64 7.88 -0.86
CA THR A 15 16.82 8.23 -2.02
C THR A 15 15.33 8.03 -1.75
N VAL A 16 14.49 8.76 -2.48
CA VAL A 16 13.02 8.65 -2.37
C VAL A 16 12.53 7.26 -2.79
N GLU A 17 13.17 6.66 -3.78
CA GLU A 17 12.91 5.31 -4.28
C GLU A 17 13.13 4.25 -3.20
N THR A 18 14.23 4.37 -2.45
CA THR A 18 14.55 3.42 -1.37
C THR A 18 13.57 3.56 -0.21
N GLU A 19 13.20 4.79 0.14
CA GLU A 19 12.16 5.08 1.13
C GLU A 19 10.81 4.50 0.69
N ALA A 20 10.41 4.77 -0.56
CA ALA A 20 9.19 4.28 -1.19
C ALA A 20 9.07 2.75 -1.13
N LEU A 21 10.10 2.03 -1.60
CA LEU A 21 10.10 0.56 -1.60
C LEU A 21 10.05 -0.02 -0.19
N SER A 22 10.78 0.61 0.75
CA SER A 22 10.79 0.20 2.15
C SER A 22 9.44 0.41 2.81
N LEU A 23 8.77 1.54 2.58
CA LEU A 23 7.43 1.80 3.10
C LEU A 23 6.36 0.91 2.46
N CYS A 24 6.47 0.55 1.17
CA CYS A 24 5.59 -0.45 0.54
C CYS A 24 5.75 -1.83 1.19
N THR A 25 6.99 -2.24 1.46
CA THR A 25 7.30 -3.48 2.19
C THR A 25 6.73 -3.43 3.61
N ALA A 26 6.81 -2.25 4.25
CA ALA A 26 6.21 -2.04 5.54
C ALA A 26 4.68 -2.19 5.47
N ALA A 27 4.03 -1.55 4.50
CA ALA A 27 2.58 -1.63 4.32
C ALA A 27 2.08 -3.07 4.17
N GLU A 28 2.75 -3.88 3.36
CA GLU A 28 2.38 -5.29 3.20
C GLU A 28 2.47 -6.08 4.52
N ASN A 29 3.57 -5.91 5.25
CA ASN A 29 3.79 -6.57 6.53
C ASN A 29 2.82 -6.08 7.63
N LEU A 30 2.49 -4.78 7.66
CA LEU A 30 1.48 -4.25 8.57
C LEU A 30 0.13 -4.88 8.28
N HIS A 31 -0.28 -4.94 7.01
CA HIS A 31 -1.53 -5.57 6.62
C HIS A 31 -1.57 -7.04 7.04
N ARG A 32 -0.53 -7.83 6.74
CA ARG A 32 -0.47 -9.26 7.16
C ARG A 32 -0.66 -9.42 8.66
N ARG A 33 -0.20 -8.46 9.46
CA ARG A 33 -0.32 -8.48 10.92
C ARG A 33 -1.70 -8.05 11.43
N LEU A 34 -2.30 -7.02 10.81
CA LEU A 34 -3.63 -6.54 11.17
C LEU A 34 -4.75 -7.49 10.68
N TYR A 35 -4.52 -8.19 9.58
CA TYR A 35 -5.50 -9.03 8.90
C TYR A 35 -4.94 -10.43 8.58
N PRO A 36 -4.50 -11.23 9.58
CA PRO A 36 -3.81 -12.50 9.36
C PRO A 36 -4.68 -13.56 8.66
N GLY A 37 -6.00 -13.49 8.88
CA GLY A 37 -6.99 -14.39 8.29
C GLY A 37 -7.55 -13.92 6.95
N GLU A 38 -7.20 -12.73 6.46
CA GLU A 38 -7.80 -12.22 5.24
C GLU A 38 -7.27 -12.97 4.02
N ARG A 39 -8.20 -13.32 3.12
CA ARG A 39 -7.96 -14.14 1.95
C ARG A 39 -8.67 -13.51 0.76
N ARG A 40 -8.04 -13.60 -0.41
CA ARG A 40 -8.63 -13.20 -1.68
C ARG A 40 -9.74 -14.16 -2.11
N TRP A 41 -9.55 -15.46 -1.85
CA TRP A 41 -10.47 -16.54 -2.18
C TRP A 41 -10.65 -17.46 -0.98
N THR A 42 -11.83 -18.07 -0.87
CA THR A 42 -12.08 -19.10 0.14
C THR A 42 -11.29 -20.36 -0.19
N ALA A 43 -11.07 -21.22 0.82
CA ALA A 43 -10.44 -22.53 0.60
C ALA A 43 -11.22 -23.36 -0.43
N GLU A 44 -12.56 -23.31 -0.36
CA GLU A 44 -13.46 -23.95 -1.32
C GLU A 44 -13.24 -23.46 -2.75
N THR A 45 -13.18 -22.14 -2.99
CA THR A 45 -12.90 -21.59 -4.33
C THR A 45 -11.52 -22.01 -4.84
N VAL A 46 -10.53 -22.13 -3.96
CA VAL A 46 -9.18 -22.59 -4.32
C VAL A 46 -9.20 -24.08 -4.72
N GLU A 47 -9.94 -24.92 -3.99
CA GLU A 47 -10.13 -26.34 -4.29
C GLU A 47 -10.90 -26.55 -5.61
N GLU A 48 -11.98 -25.81 -5.82
CA GLU A 48 -12.76 -25.83 -7.07
C GLU A 48 -11.90 -25.42 -8.28
N ALA A 49 -11.12 -24.34 -8.15
CA ALA A 49 -10.19 -23.92 -9.19
C ALA A 49 -9.12 -24.99 -9.47
N ALA A 50 -8.58 -25.62 -8.42
CA ALA A 50 -7.61 -26.70 -8.56
C ALA A 50 -8.20 -27.97 -9.19
N ALA A 51 -9.49 -28.26 -8.95
CA ALA A 51 -10.22 -29.34 -9.61
C ALA A 51 -10.47 -29.02 -11.09
N GLY A 52 -10.99 -27.82 -11.40
CA GLY A 52 -11.22 -27.38 -12.78
C GLY A 52 -9.95 -27.36 -13.63
N LEU A 53 -8.80 -26.99 -13.06
CA LEU A 53 -7.50 -27.07 -13.74
C LEU A 53 -7.08 -28.51 -14.07
N LYS A 54 -7.58 -29.53 -13.36
CA LYS A 54 -7.31 -30.94 -13.69
C LYS A 54 -7.87 -31.31 -15.05
N ASP A 55 -9.05 -30.80 -15.36
CA ASP A 55 -9.83 -31.20 -16.54
C ASP A 55 -9.71 -30.18 -17.69
N ALA A 56 -8.95 -29.10 -17.47
CA ALA A 56 -8.72 -28.06 -18.48
C ALA A 56 -7.92 -28.57 -19.69
N ASP A 57 -8.28 -28.14 -20.89
CA ASP A 57 -7.51 -28.45 -22.10
C ASP A 57 -6.35 -27.44 -22.26
N ILE A 58 -5.27 -27.67 -21.52
CA ILE A 58 -4.05 -26.83 -21.51
C ILE A 58 -2.79 -27.71 -21.37
N PRO A 59 -1.62 -27.22 -21.80
CA PRO A 59 -0.36 -27.95 -21.61
C PRO A 59 -0.09 -28.26 -20.13
N ASP A 60 0.47 -29.43 -19.85
CA ASP A 60 0.67 -29.91 -18.48
C ASP A 60 1.59 -29.03 -17.65
N GLU A 61 2.62 -28.45 -18.26
CA GLU A 61 3.51 -27.49 -17.60
C GLU A 61 2.75 -26.24 -17.12
N VAL A 62 1.84 -25.72 -17.95
CA VAL A 62 0.98 -24.57 -17.63
C VAL A 62 0.00 -24.96 -16.53
N ARG A 63 -0.61 -26.14 -16.64
CA ARG A 63 -1.53 -26.71 -15.66
C ARG A 63 -0.88 -26.81 -14.28
N GLN A 64 0.33 -27.36 -14.21
CA GLN A 64 1.07 -27.53 -12.96
C GLN A 64 1.43 -26.18 -12.33
N ALA A 65 1.93 -25.24 -13.14
CA ALA A 65 2.25 -23.89 -12.68
C ALA A 65 1.01 -23.16 -12.11
N LEU A 66 -0.14 -23.24 -12.80
CA LEU A 66 -1.38 -22.62 -12.34
C LEU A 66 -1.92 -23.26 -11.06
N ARG A 67 -1.91 -24.59 -10.95
CA ARG A 67 -2.34 -25.30 -9.72
C ARG A 67 -1.45 -24.92 -8.54
N GLN A 68 -0.13 -24.88 -8.75
CA GLN A 68 0.80 -24.43 -7.73
C GLN A 68 0.52 -22.98 -7.32
N ALA A 69 0.33 -22.08 -8.28
CA ALA A 69 0.06 -20.66 -8.01
C ALA A 69 -1.22 -20.46 -7.18
N VAL A 70 -2.30 -21.12 -7.58
CA VAL A 70 -3.60 -21.08 -6.90
C VAL A 70 -3.47 -21.60 -5.46
N GLY A 71 -2.80 -22.72 -5.26
CA GLY A 71 -2.63 -23.32 -3.93
C GLY A 71 -1.63 -22.64 -3.00
N GLN A 72 -0.61 -21.95 -3.53
CA GLN A 72 0.49 -21.44 -2.71
C GLN A 72 0.41 -19.95 -2.38
N TYR A 73 -0.02 -19.08 -3.31
CA TYR A 73 0.08 -17.64 -3.10
C TYR A 73 -1.07 -16.80 -3.66
N LEU A 74 -1.83 -17.28 -4.65
CA LEU A 74 -2.93 -16.47 -5.21
C LEU A 74 -4.13 -16.32 -4.26
N TYR A 75 -4.23 -17.15 -3.22
CA TYR A 75 -5.25 -17.01 -2.18
C TYR A 75 -5.01 -15.80 -1.28
N GLU A 76 -3.80 -15.23 -1.25
CA GLU A 76 -3.51 -14.06 -0.44
C GLU A 76 -4.08 -12.77 -1.08
N PRO A 77 -4.45 -11.75 -0.28
CA PRO A 77 -4.81 -10.45 -0.82
C PRO A 77 -3.70 -9.86 -1.69
N SER A 78 -4.07 -9.24 -2.81
CA SER A 78 -3.11 -8.55 -3.68
C SER A 78 -2.53 -7.30 -2.98
N PHE A 79 -1.35 -6.83 -3.39
CA PHE A 79 -0.79 -5.58 -2.86
C PHE A 79 -1.78 -4.39 -2.95
N PRO A 80 -2.46 -4.14 -4.08
CA PRO A 80 -3.51 -3.11 -4.15
C PRO A 80 -4.62 -3.29 -3.12
N SER A 81 -5.09 -4.52 -2.90
CA SER A 81 -6.11 -4.82 -1.89
C SER A 81 -5.63 -4.46 -0.48
N ARG A 82 -4.37 -4.80 -0.17
CA ARG A 82 -3.76 -4.49 1.12
C ARG A 82 -3.65 -2.98 1.36
N ILE A 83 -3.20 -2.26 0.33
CA ILE A 83 -3.09 -0.80 0.36
C ILE A 83 -4.47 -0.16 0.52
N GLU A 84 -5.50 -0.69 -0.12
CA GLU A 84 -6.87 -0.20 0.02
C GLU A 84 -7.40 -0.36 1.45
N ALA A 85 -7.20 -1.53 2.07
CA ALA A 85 -7.63 -1.79 3.44
C ALA A 85 -6.95 -0.82 4.43
N LEU A 86 -5.63 -0.62 4.32
CA LEU A 86 -4.90 0.34 5.14
C LEU A 86 -5.34 1.79 4.88
N ALA A 87 -5.58 2.16 3.62
CA ALA A 87 -6.07 3.48 3.27
C ALA A 87 -7.42 3.78 3.91
N ARG A 88 -8.37 2.83 3.83
CA ARG A 88 -9.70 2.97 4.43
C ARG A 88 -9.61 3.12 5.94
N ARG A 89 -8.85 2.24 6.61
CA ARG A 89 -8.62 2.32 8.07
C ARG A 89 -8.05 3.67 8.50
N ALA A 90 -7.08 4.21 7.78
CA ALA A 90 -6.53 5.53 8.10
C ALA A 90 -7.51 6.66 7.79
N ALA A 91 -8.26 6.56 6.69
CA ALA A 91 -9.19 7.60 6.23
C ALA A 91 -10.41 7.77 7.13
N GLU A 92 -10.80 6.74 7.88
CA GLU A 92 -11.83 6.85 8.92
C GLU A 92 -11.48 7.87 10.00
N VAL A 93 -10.17 8.17 10.18
CA VAL A 93 -9.66 9.05 11.22
C VAL A 93 -9.06 10.33 10.64
N VAL A 94 -8.24 10.17 9.60
CA VAL A 94 -7.51 11.25 8.92
C VAL A 94 -7.63 11.06 7.40
N PRO A 95 -8.78 11.39 6.77
CA PRO A 95 -9.00 11.24 5.32
C PRO A 95 -7.99 12.01 4.47
N GLU A 96 -7.44 13.10 5.00
CA GLU A 96 -6.43 13.94 4.34
C GLU A 96 -5.12 13.17 4.07
N CYS A 97 -4.89 12.05 4.76
CA CYS A 97 -3.76 11.16 4.47
C CYS A 97 -3.84 10.56 3.07
N VAL A 98 -5.03 10.33 2.51
CA VAL A 98 -5.21 9.55 1.27
C VAL A 98 -5.97 10.30 0.19
N GLY A 99 -6.71 11.36 0.52
CA GLY A 99 -7.54 12.06 -0.47
C GLY A 99 -8.56 11.11 -1.11
N ARG A 100 -8.49 10.97 -2.44
CA ARG A 100 -9.33 10.02 -3.20
C ARG A 100 -8.72 8.62 -3.17
N ILE A 101 -9.21 7.77 -2.26
CA ILE A 101 -8.71 6.41 -2.00
C ILE A 101 -8.38 5.61 -3.28
N ASN A 102 -9.28 5.60 -4.27
CA ASN A 102 -9.04 4.84 -5.51
C ASN A 102 -7.84 5.34 -6.32
N ARG A 103 -7.64 6.67 -6.40
CA ARG A 103 -6.52 7.27 -7.13
C ARG A 103 -5.24 7.14 -6.31
N TRP A 104 -5.33 7.30 -5.00
CA TRP A 104 -4.22 7.13 -4.07
C TRP A 104 -3.67 5.70 -4.07
N LYS A 105 -4.55 4.70 -3.96
CA LYS A 105 -4.20 3.27 -4.04
C LYS A 105 -3.47 2.95 -5.34
N ARG A 106 -3.98 3.48 -6.46
CA ARG A 106 -3.35 3.33 -7.77
C ARG A 106 -1.94 3.93 -7.78
N ALA A 107 -1.78 5.16 -7.30
CA ALA A 107 -0.47 5.82 -7.22
C ALA A 107 0.55 5.03 -6.39
N VAL A 108 0.17 4.51 -5.22
CA VAL A 108 1.05 3.65 -4.38
C VAL A 108 1.40 2.34 -5.10
N THR A 109 0.42 1.72 -5.75
CA THR A 109 0.61 0.47 -6.52
C THR A 109 1.55 0.67 -7.69
N ASP A 110 1.32 1.71 -8.49
CA ASP A 110 2.10 2.02 -9.68
C ASP A 110 3.54 2.35 -9.28
N GLN A 111 3.75 3.14 -8.21
CA GLN A 111 5.07 3.39 -7.65
C GLN A 111 5.79 2.07 -7.30
N ARG A 112 5.13 1.17 -6.56
CA ARG A 112 5.73 -0.12 -6.18
C ARG A 112 6.08 -0.97 -7.40
N ASN A 113 5.23 -1.00 -8.42
CA ASN A 113 5.46 -1.77 -9.64
C ASN A 113 6.61 -1.19 -10.47
N THR A 114 6.65 0.14 -10.65
CA THR A 114 7.74 0.84 -11.35
C THR A 114 9.09 0.56 -10.68
N LEU A 115 9.16 0.63 -9.34
CA LEU A 115 10.38 0.36 -8.61
C LEU A 115 10.80 -1.13 -8.68
N ALA A 116 9.83 -2.06 -8.67
CA ALA A 116 10.10 -3.49 -8.75
C ALA A 116 10.61 -3.95 -10.11
N HIS A 117 10.18 -3.32 -11.21
CA HIS A 117 10.61 -3.68 -12.57
C HIS A 117 11.94 -2.98 -12.99
N GLY A 118 12.53 -2.20 -12.09
CA GLY A 118 13.66 -1.33 -12.38
C GLY A 118 13.22 -0.10 -13.18
N LEU A 119 13.85 1.05 -12.90
CA LEU A 119 13.72 2.26 -13.72
C LEU A 119 14.25 1.92 -15.12
N ARG A 120 13.36 1.54 -16.04
CA ARG A 120 13.76 1.17 -17.40
C ARG A 120 14.49 2.34 -18.03
N GLN A 121 15.72 2.10 -18.51
CA GLN A 121 16.44 3.03 -19.37
C GLN A 121 15.61 3.21 -20.66
N GLY A 122 14.78 4.25 -20.73
CA GLY A 122 13.91 4.56 -21.88
C GLY A 122 12.41 4.65 -21.57
N GLY A 123 11.97 4.40 -20.33
CA GLY A 123 10.62 4.78 -19.88
C GLY A 123 10.59 6.25 -19.41
N GLU A 124 9.40 6.85 -19.33
CA GLU A 124 9.24 8.10 -18.56
C GLU A 124 9.77 7.85 -17.14
N ASN A 125 10.78 8.64 -16.74
CA ASN A 125 11.23 8.62 -15.36
C ASN A 125 10.05 9.01 -14.46
N PRO A 126 9.78 8.26 -13.37
CA PRO A 126 8.73 8.64 -12.46
C PRO A 126 8.99 10.04 -11.91
N ASP A 127 7.97 10.89 -11.90
CA ASP A 127 8.06 12.23 -11.31
C ASP A 127 8.42 12.08 -9.82
N LEU A 128 9.66 12.44 -9.49
CA LEU A 128 10.20 12.33 -8.13
C LEU A 128 9.39 13.16 -7.12
N THR A 129 8.73 14.23 -7.56
CA THR A 129 7.86 15.06 -6.73
C THR A 129 6.58 14.32 -6.39
N GLU A 130 5.94 13.69 -7.39
CA GLU A 130 4.77 12.84 -7.21
C GLU A 130 5.12 11.62 -6.32
N MET A 131 6.26 10.97 -6.58
CA MET A 131 6.78 9.85 -5.78
C MET A 131 7.03 10.25 -4.32
N HIS A 132 7.64 11.41 -4.10
CA HIS A 132 7.86 11.92 -2.76
C HIS A 132 6.53 12.19 -2.06
N CYS A 133 5.56 12.84 -2.74
CA CYS A 133 4.25 13.11 -2.16
C CYS A 133 3.52 11.84 -1.72
N ILE A 134 3.44 10.83 -2.60
CA ILE A 134 2.72 9.59 -2.28
C ILE A 134 3.44 8.77 -1.22
N THR A 135 4.78 8.77 -1.20
CA THR A 135 5.61 8.12 -0.17
C THR A 135 5.39 8.74 1.20
N ARG A 136 5.36 10.07 1.28
CA ARG A 136 5.09 10.80 2.54
C ARG A 136 3.67 10.57 3.05
N SER A 137 2.71 10.51 2.14
CA SER A 137 1.33 10.19 2.48
C SER A 137 1.18 8.74 2.96
N LEU A 138 1.78 7.75 2.29
CA LEU A 138 1.83 6.35 2.75
C LEU A 138 2.42 6.25 4.15
N ARG A 139 3.49 7.00 4.42
CA ARG A 139 4.08 7.05 5.75
C ARG A 139 3.07 7.46 6.83
N TRP A 140 2.28 8.50 6.56
CA TRP A 140 1.24 8.94 7.49
C TRP A 140 0.13 7.90 7.66
N VAL A 141 -0.29 7.23 6.58
CA VAL A 141 -1.22 6.08 6.66
C VAL A 141 -0.68 5.00 7.59
N LEU A 142 0.59 4.63 7.47
CA LEU A 142 1.22 3.62 8.34
C LEU A 142 1.31 4.09 9.78
N THR A 143 1.66 5.36 10.03
CA THR A 143 1.68 5.96 11.37
C THR A 143 0.29 5.91 12.01
N VAL A 144 -0.75 6.34 11.30
CA VAL A 144 -2.14 6.33 11.79
C VAL A 144 -2.57 4.90 12.12
N CYS A 145 -2.37 3.96 11.19
CA CYS A 145 -2.73 2.55 11.41
C CYS A 145 -2.01 1.93 12.62
N LEU A 146 -0.72 2.23 12.82
CA LEU A 146 0.04 1.74 13.98
C LEU A 146 -0.43 2.35 15.30
N LEU A 147 -0.78 3.64 15.32
CA LEU A 147 -1.28 4.29 16.53
C LEU A 147 -2.68 3.81 16.89
N LEU A 148 -3.53 3.55 15.90
CA LEU A 148 -4.82 2.88 16.12
C LEU A 148 -4.63 1.47 16.68
N GLU A 149 -3.69 0.71 16.12
CA GLU A 149 -3.35 -0.62 16.63
C GLU A 149 -2.79 -0.58 18.07
N ALA A 150 -2.09 0.49 18.43
CA ALA A 150 -1.63 0.72 19.80
C ALA A 150 -2.73 1.18 20.77
N GLY A 151 -3.99 1.29 20.32
CA GLY A 151 -5.13 1.66 21.15
C GLY A 151 -5.32 3.17 21.35
N VAL A 152 -4.68 4.02 20.54
CA VAL A 152 -4.91 5.47 20.61
C VAL A 152 -6.34 5.78 20.11
N PRO A 153 -7.18 6.48 20.88
CA PRO A 153 -8.54 6.81 20.46
C PRO A 153 -8.56 7.66 19.18
N SER A 154 -9.46 7.33 18.25
CA SER A 154 -9.55 7.96 16.93
C SER A 154 -9.66 9.49 17.00
N GLU A 155 -10.49 10.03 17.89
CA GLU A 155 -10.66 11.48 18.05
C GLU A 155 -9.37 12.18 18.48
N ARG A 156 -8.67 11.59 19.46
CA ARG A 156 -7.39 12.10 19.95
C ARG A 156 -6.31 12.03 18.88
N LEU A 157 -6.27 10.92 18.13
CA LEU A 157 -5.34 10.72 17.04
C LEU A 157 -5.56 11.75 15.92
N ALA A 158 -6.81 11.94 15.50
CA ALA A 158 -7.17 12.90 14.47
C ALA A 158 -6.76 14.33 14.85
N GLY A 159 -7.05 14.75 16.09
CA GLY A 159 -6.63 16.05 16.61
C GLY A 159 -5.11 16.20 16.63
N ALA A 160 -4.38 15.20 17.13
CA ALA A 160 -2.91 15.24 17.20
C ALA A 160 -2.25 15.28 15.82
N VAL A 161 -2.77 14.53 14.84
CA VAL A 161 -2.25 14.55 13.46
C VAL A 161 -2.51 15.90 12.79
N ARG A 162 -3.71 16.46 12.92
CA ARG A 162 -4.04 17.78 12.33
C ARG A 162 -3.28 18.93 12.99
N ALA A 163 -2.96 18.82 14.28
CA ALA A 163 -2.12 19.79 14.99
C ALA A 163 -0.61 19.61 14.69
N ASN A 164 -0.20 18.56 13.98
CA ASN A 164 1.19 18.31 13.67
C ASN A 164 1.66 19.13 12.46
N SER A 165 2.61 20.04 12.66
CA SER A 165 3.12 20.91 11.60
C SER A 165 3.75 20.17 10.41
N ARG A 166 4.34 18.98 10.63
CA ARG A 166 4.87 18.16 9.53
C ARG A 166 3.72 17.60 8.68
N PHE A 167 2.65 17.15 9.32
CA PHE A 167 1.47 16.66 8.61
C PHE A 167 0.81 17.79 7.82
N GLU A 168 0.57 18.93 8.46
CA GLU A 168 -0.06 20.09 7.84
C GLU A 168 0.70 20.56 6.59
N ARG A 169 2.03 20.65 6.67
CA ARG A 169 2.89 20.98 5.53
C ARG A 169 2.82 19.91 4.44
N ASP A 170 2.97 18.63 4.80
CA ASP A 170 2.95 17.54 3.83
C ASP A 170 1.57 17.51 3.11
N ALA A 171 0.46 17.64 3.83
CA ALA A 171 -0.90 17.67 3.28
C ALA A 171 -1.21 18.89 2.40
N ARG A 172 -0.61 20.06 2.68
CA ARG A 172 -0.66 21.21 1.76
C ARG A 172 0.12 20.92 0.48
N ASN A 173 1.33 20.38 0.60
CA ASN A 173 2.16 20.05 -0.55
C ASN A 173 1.49 19.02 -1.47
N TRP A 174 0.92 17.95 -0.92
CA TRP A 174 0.24 16.92 -1.72
C TRP A 174 -0.92 17.48 -2.55
N ARG A 175 -1.74 18.36 -1.95
CA ARG A 175 -2.85 19.01 -2.64
C ARG A 175 -2.38 19.97 -3.74
N SER A 176 -1.25 20.63 -3.54
CA SER A 176 -0.67 21.53 -4.54
C SER A 176 -0.01 20.78 -5.70
N VAL A 177 0.77 19.74 -5.40
CA VAL A 177 1.55 18.98 -6.40
C VAL A 177 0.64 18.03 -7.17
N TRP A 178 -0.24 17.31 -6.45
CA TRP A 178 -1.01 16.21 -7.00
C TRP A 178 -2.51 16.31 -6.67
N PRO A 179 -3.19 17.42 -7.07
CA PRO A 179 -4.60 17.66 -6.72
C PRO A 179 -5.53 16.56 -7.24
N LYS A 180 -5.23 15.96 -8.41
CA LYS A 180 -6.00 14.82 -8.94
C LYS A 180 -6.06 13.65 -7.93
N VAL A 181 -5.11 13.48 -7.01
CA VAL A 181 -5.16 12.44 -5.96
C VAL A 181 -5.71 13.01 -4.65
N PHE A 182 -5.22 14.18 -4.22
CA PHE A 182 -5.42 14.67 -2.85
C PHE A 182 -6.49 15.74 -2.65
N ALA A 183 -7.06 16.32 -3.71
CA ALA A 183 -8.17 17.26 -3.57
C ALA A 183 -9.49 16.49 -3.33
N HIS A 184 -10.14 16.78 -2.21
CA HIS A 184 -11.54 16.41 -1.99
C HIS A 184 -12.42 17.35 -2.82
N GLU A 185 -13.29 16.78 -3.66
CA GLU A 185 -14.37 17.51 -4.34
C GLU A 185 -15.47 17.86 -3.34
#